data_AF-A0A7C9DQB9-F1
#
_entry.id   AF-A0A7C9DQB9-F1
#
_cell.length_a   1.000
_cell.length_b   1.000
_cell.length_c   1.000
_cell.angle_alpha   90.00
_cell.angle_beta   90.00
_cell.angle_gamma   90.00
#
_symmetry.space_group_name_H-M   'P 1'
#
loop_
_entity.id
_entity.type
_entity.pdbx_description
1 polymer ?
#
loop_
_entity_poly.entity_id
_entity_poly.type
_entity_poly.pdbx_seq_one_letter_code
_entity_poly.pdbx_strand_id
1 'polypeptide(L)'
;MKRRRFPIDRPWLAVAVGVVVMIAMTVLIGNFSTVINASFFCGTPSGEELDKVPIQLHAILHYATTQDLPQQSPKEIRATFDVLFSLYPCNFLVFGLGHELMWASLNPNGFTMFLEENPP
;
A
#
# COMPACT_ATOMS: atom_id res chain seq x y z
N MET A 1 -33.43 9.07 51.27
CA MET A 1 -32.42 9.03 50.19
C MET A 1 -31.47 7.87 50.43
N LYS A 2 -31.53 6.80 49.63
CA LYS A 2 -30.74 5.58 49.82
C LYS A 2 -29.47 5.68 48.93
N ARG A 3 -28.34 6.08 49.52
CA ARG A 3 -27.05 6.14 48.80
C ARG A 3 -26.67 4.73 48.36
N ARG A 4 -26.63 4.49 47.05
CA ARG A 4 -26.12 3.23 46.47
C ARG A 4 -24.62 3.17 46.76
N ARG A 5 -24.21 2.26 47.65
CA ARG A 5 -22.80 1.93 47.86
C ARG A 5 -22.36 1.10 46.66
N PHE A 6 -21.49 1.66 45.82
CA PHE A 6 -20.86 0.91 44.73
C PHE A 6 -19.98 -0.19 45.33
N PRO A 7 -19.99 -1.43 44.79
CA PRO A 7 -19.26 -2.56 45.37
C PRO A 7 -17.76 -2.48 45.01
N ILE A 8 -17.10 -1.38 45.37
CA ILE A 8 -15.66 -1.16 45.15
C ILE A 8 -14.80 -1.69 46.31
N ASP A 9 -15.43 -2.11 47.41
CA ASP A 9 -14.79 -2.44 48.69
C ASP A 9 -13.92 -3.71 48.65
N ARG A 10 -13.81 -4.38 47.50
CA ARG A 10 -13.00 -5.60 47.33
C ARG A 10 -11.90 -5.38 46.29
N PRO A 11 -10.62 -5.35 46.70
CA PRO A 11 -9.51 -4.97 45.81
C PRO A 11 -9.35 -5.90 44.62
N TRP A 12 -9.73 -7.17 44.75
CA TRP A 12 -9.66 -8.14 43.65
C TRP A 12 -10.65 -7.86 42.51
N LEU A 13 -11.79 -7.21 42.77
CA LEU A 13 -12.75 -6.81 41.74
C LEU A 13 -12.20 -5.68 40.88
N ALA A 14 -11.49 -4.72 41.48
CA ALA A 14 -10.85 -3.64 40.75
C ALA A 14 -9.73 -4.16 39.84
N VAL A 15 -8.95 -5.15 40.30
CA VAL A 15 -7.93 -5.82 39.49
C VAL A 15 -8.57 -6.58 38.33
N ALA A 16 -9.64 -7.34 38.58
CA ALA A 16 -10.33 -8.08 37.52
C ALA A 16 -10.90 -7.16 36.44
N VAL A 17 -11.52 -6.04 36.83
CA VAL A 17 -12.03 -5.03 35.88
C VAL A 17 -10.89 -4.39 35.10
N GLY A 18 -9.77 -4.06 35.76
CA GLY A 18 -8.59 -3.51 35.09
C GLY A 18 -8.02 -4.44 34.01
N VAL A 19 -7.91 -5.75 34.30
CA VAL A 19 -7.43 -6.75 33.33
C VAL A 19 -8.38 -6.86 32.13
N VAL A 20 -9.69 -6.89 32.36
CA VAL A 20 -10.69 -6.94 31.27
C VAL A 20 -10.61 -5.70 30.38
N VAL A 21 -10.42 -4.51 30.96
CA VAL A 21 -10.25 -3.27 30.19
C VAL A 21 -8.98 -3.31 29.35
N MET A 22 -7.85 -3.79 29.91
CA MET A 22 -6.60 -3.90 29.17
C MET A 22 -6.72 -4.86 27.97
N ILE A 23 -7.38 -6.01 28.16
CA ILE A 23 -7.62 -6.97 27.08
C ILE A 23 -8.56 -6.39 26.01
N ALA A 24 -9.61 -5.69 26.40
CA ALA A 24 -10.51 -5.04 25.45
C ALA A 24 -9.77 -3.96 24.63
N MET A 25 -8.87 -3.21 25.26
CA MET A 25 -8.07 -2.17 24.60
C MET A 25 -7.10 -2.75 23.57
N THR A 26 -6.43 -3.87 23.87
CA THR A 26 -5.52 -4.51 22.92
C THR A 26 -6.27 -5.09 21.71
N VAL A 27 -7.44 -5.69 21.92
CA VAL A 27 -8.31 -6.20 20.83
C VAL A 27 -8.81 -5.06 19.94
N LEU A 28 -9.20 -3.92 20.53
CA LEU A 28 -9.67 -2.75 19.78
C LEU A 28 -8.56 -2.12 18.92
N ILE A 29 -7.34 -2.00 19.45
CA ILE A 29 -6.18 -1.46 18.70
C ILE A 29 -5.79 -2.40 17.55
N GLY A 30 -5.81 -3.72 17.79
CA GLY A 30 -5.54 -4.73 16.76
C GLY A 30 -6.52 -4.65 15.59
N ASN A 31 -7.83 -4.60 15.88
CA ASN A 31 -8.86 -4.48 14.85
C ASN A 31 -8.83 -3.13 14.13
N PHE A 32 -8.52 -2.04 14.82
CA PHE A 32 -8.42 -0.71 14.22
C PHE A 32 -7.27 -0.62 13.21
N SER A 33 -6.14 -1.26 13.50
CA SER A 33 -5.00 -1.34 12.57
C SER A 33 -5.36 -2.12 11.30
N THR A 34 -6.12 -3.22 11.43
CA THR A 34 -6.62 -4.00 10.29
C THR A 34 -7.62 -3.21 9.43
N VAL A 35 -8.49 -2.40 10.06
CA VAL A 35 -9.48 -1.56 9.35
C VAL A 35 -8.82 -0.40 8.61
N ILE A 36 -7.80 0.25 9.20
CA ILE A 36 -7.03 1.30 8.48
C ILE A 36 -6.30 0.68 7.30
N ASN A 37 -5.61 -0.45 7.49
CA ASN A 37 -4.90 -1.12 6.40
C ASN A 37 -5.84 -1.56 5.27
N ALA A 38 -7.06 -2.00 5.60
CA ALA A 38 -8.08 -2.36 4.62
C ALA A 38 -8.70 -1.14 3.91
N SER A 39 -8.83 0.00 4.61
CA SER A 39 -9.44 1.22 4.07
C SER A 39 -8.51 2.01 3.15
N PHE A 40 -7.18 1.84 3.29
CA PHE A 40 -6.19 2.38 2.37
C PHE A 40 -6.00 1.54 1.10
N PHE A 41 -6.57 0.33 1.04
CA PHE A 41 -6.46 -0.61 -0.09
C PHE A 41 -7.79 -0.81 -0.83
N CYS A 42 -8.56 0.25 -1.04
CA CYS A 42 -9.68 0.21 -1.97
C CYS A 42 -9.20 0.63 -3.36
N GLY A 43 -8.62 -0.32 -4.11
CA GLY A 43 -8.29 -0.11 -5.51
C GLY A 43 -7.16 -0.99 -6.06
N THR A 44 -7.32 -2.31 -6.10
CA THR A 44 -6.62 -3.14 -7.09
C THR A 44 -7.54 -4.29 -7.56
N PRO A 45 -7.79 -4.44 -8.87
CA PRO A 45 -8.47 -5.61 -9.39
C PRO A 45 -7.49 -6.80 -9.45
N SER A 46 -7.96 -7.95 -8.99
CA SER A 46 -7.59 -9.32 -9.39
C SER A 46 -6.19 -9.53 -10.00
N GLY A 47 -5.26 -10.02 -9.18
CA GLY A 47 -3.96 -10.56 -9.58
C GLY A 47 -3.41 -11.47 -8.49
N GLU A 48 -4.17 -12.52 -8.16
CA GLU A 48 -3.77 -13.51 -7.16
C GLU A 48 -2.43 -14.17 -7.56
N GLU A 49 -1.47 -14.21 -6.63
CA GLU A 49 -0.17 -14.93 -6.71
C GLU A 49 1.07 -14.20 -7.29
N LEU A 50 1.08 -12.85 -7.39
CA LEU A 50 2.31 -12.07 -7.66
C LEU A 50 2.76 -11.16 -6.50
N ASP A 51 2.16 -11.28 -5.31
CA ASP A 51 2.37 -10.33 -4.19
C ASP A 51 3.67 -10.50 -3.38
N LYS A 52 4.54 -11.46 -3.70
CA LYS A 52 5.79 -11.71 -2.94
C LYS A 52 7.04 -11.08 -3.57
N VAL A 53 6.94 -10.65 -4.81
CA VAL A 53 8.09 -10.18 -5.59
C VAL A 53 7.94 -8.67 -5.78
N PRO A 54 8.92 -7.84 -5.36
CA PRO A 54 8.87 -6.40 -5.60
C PRO A 54 8.67 -6.11 -7.09
N ILE A 55 7.80 -5.15 -7.43
CA ILE A 55 7.48 -4.84 -8.84
C ILE A 55 8.71 -4.52 -9.69
N GLN A 56 9.77 -3.99 -9.08
CA GLN A 56 11.05 -3.77 -9.75
C GLN A 56 11.71 -5.08 -10.20
N LEU A 57 11.62 -6.14 -9.38
CA LEU A 57 12.16 -7.45 -9.74
C LEU A 57 11.34 -8.09 -10.87
N HIS A 58 10.02 -7.86 -10.90
CA HIS A 58 9.18 -8.28 -12.02
C HIS A 58 9.55 -7.52 -13.31
N ALA A 59 9.77 -6.21 -13.24
CA ALA A 59 10.23 -5.41 -14.37
C ALA A 59 11.60 -5.89 -14.89
N ILE A 60 12.56 -6.15 -14.01
CA ILE A 60 13.86 -6.70 -14.39
C ILE A 60 13.70 -8.04 -15.10
N LEU A 61 12.90 -8.96 -14.54
CA LEU A 61 12.66 -10.26 -15.15
C LEU A 61 12.02 -10.10 -16.54
N HIS A 62 10.95 -9.31 -16.65
CA HIS A 62 10.24 -9.05 -17.89
C HIS A 62 11.16 -8.48 -18.98
N TYR A 63 11.92 -7.43 -18.68
CA TYR A 63 12.83 -6.81 -19.66
C TYR A 63 14.08 -7.64 -19.95
N ALA A 64 14.46 -8.58 -19.07
CA ALA A 64 15.54 -9.51 -19.33
C ALA A 64 15.11 -10.70 -20.21
N THR A 65 13.84 -11.09 -20.20
CA THR A 65 13.34 -12.28 -20.91
C THR A 65 12.54 -11.97 -22.17
N THR A 66 11.99 -10.77 -22.30
CA THR A 66 11.12 -10.38 -23.43
C THR A 66 11.91 -9.57 -24.47
N GLN A 67 11.51 -9.65 -25.75
CA GLN A 67 12.08 -8.83 -26.83
C GLN A 67 11.46 -7.43 -26.93
N ASP A 68 10.41 -7.18 -26.15
CA ASP A 68 9.74 -5.89 -26.05
C ASP A 68 10.61 -4.91 -25.28
N LEU A 69 11.42 -4.17 -26.04
CA LEU A 69 12.28 -3.13 -25.51
C LEU A 69 11.49 -1.82 -25.36
N PRO A 70 11.79 -1.02 -24.32
CA PRO A 70 11.30 0.35 -24.26
C PRO A 70 11.71 1.11 -25.52
N GLN A 71 10.79 1.93 -26.04
CA GLN A 71 11.10 2.81 -27.19
C GLN A 71 12.11 3.91 -26.83
N GLN A 72 12.27 4.20 -25.54
CA GLN A 72 13.18 5.23 -25.03
C GLN A 72 14.60 4.69 -24.86
N SER A 73 15.58 5.55 -25.16
CA SER A 73 17.00 5.23 -24.96
C SER A 73 17.35 5.15 -23.46
N PRO A 74 18.44 4.45 -23.09
CA PRO A 74 18.88 4.37 -21.70
C PRO A 74 19.12 5.74 -21.04
N LYS A 75 19.53 6.75 -21.82
CA LYS A 75 19.75 8.12 -21.32
C LYS A 75 18.43 8.83 -20.99
N GLU A 76 17.41 8.65 -21.83
CA GLU A 76 16.08 9.23 -21.61
C GLU A 76 15.36 8.57 -20.42
N ILE A 77 15.44 7.24 -20.32
CA ILE A 77 14.92 6.50 -19.16
C ILE A 77 15.63 6.97 -17.88
N ARG A 78 16.95 7.14 -17.92
CA ARG A 78 17.71 7.61 -16.75
C ARG A 78 17.35 9.02 -16.33
N ALA A 79 17.22 9.95 -17.28
CA ALA A 79 16.77 11.31 -16.98
C ALA A 79 15.37 11.30 -16.33
N THR A 80 14.48 10.43 -16.82
CA THR A 80 13.13 10.27 -16.26
C THR A 80 13.18 9.67 -14.86
N PHE A 81 13.99 8.64 -14.64
CA PHE A 81 14.22 8.05 -13.32
C PHE A 81 14.74 9.09 -12.31
N ASP A 82 15.76 9.88 -12.67
CA ASP A 82 16.36 10.86 -11.74
C ASP A 82 15.31 11.88 -11.26
N VAL A 83 14.41 12.32 -12.16
CA VAL A 83 13.30 13.23 -11.82
C VAL A 83 12.26 12.53 -10.94
N LEU A 84 11.75 11.37 -11.36
CA LEU A 84 10.71 10.65 -10.60
C LEU A 84 11.22 10.23 -9.22
N PHE A 85 12.47 9.79 -9.12
CA PHE A 85 13.11 9.42 -7.86
C PHE A 85 13.24 10.61 -6.89
N SER A 86 13.54 11.81 -7.42
CA SER A 86 13.59 13.03 -6.60
C SER A 86 12.23 13.47 -6.05
N LEU A 87 11.13 13.02 -6.67
CA LEU A 87 9.75 13.36 -6.32
C LEU A 87 9.00 12.20 -5.65
N TYR A 88 9.67 11.06 -5.43
CA TYR A 88 9.04 9.80 -5.07
C TYR A 88 8.40 9.81 -3.66
N PRO A 89 7.18 9.23 -3.48
CA PRO A 89 6.22 8.81 -4.51
C PRO A 89 5.47 10.00 -5.10
N CYS A 90 5.14 9.95 -6.40
CA CYS A 90 4.48 11.07 -7.08
C CYS A 90 3.28 10.64 -7.91
N ASN A 91 2.52 11.63 -8.39
CA ASN A 91 1.43 11.41 -9.33
C ASN A 91 1.80 12.01 -10.69
N PHE A 92 1.73 11.22 -11.76
CA PHE A 92 2.00 11.72 -13.10
C PHE A 92 1.15 11.04 -14.17
N LEU A 93 1.09 11.70 -15.32
CA LEU A 93 0.33 11.28 -16.50
C LEU A 93 1.32 10.91 -17.62
N VAL A 94 1.13 9.73 -18.22
CA VAL A 94 1.89 9.24 -19.36
C VAL A 94 1.01 9.24 -20.60
N PHE A 95 1.53 9.75 -21.71
CA PHE A 95 0.84 9.78 -23.02
C PHE A 95 1.51 8.80 -24.00
N GLY A 96 0.69 8.01 -24.71
CA GLY A 96 1.12 7.08 -25.76
C GLY A 96 1.66 5.75 -25.24
N LEU A 97 1.94 4.82 -26.19
CA LEU A 97 2.38 3.42 -25.99
C LEU A 97 3.53 3.31 -24.99
N GLY A 98 3.18 3.30 -23.71
CA GLY A 98 4.07 3.17 -22.59
C GLY A 98 3.91 1.79 -21.99
N HIS A 99 5.02 1.10 -21.74
CA HIS A 99 4.98 -0.15 -20.99
C HIS A 99 4.64 0.15 -19.52
N GLU A 100 3.44 -0.25 -19.10
CA GLU A 100 2.93 -0.03 -17.75
C GLU A 100 3.92 -0.50 -16.68
N LEU A 101 4.63 -1.60 -16.94
CA LEU A 101 5.54 -2.22 -15.99
C LEU A 101 6.80 -1.38 -15.71
N MET A 102 7.35 -0.69 -16.72
CA MET A 102 8.45 0.25 -16.51
C MET A 102 7.97 1.37 -15.59
N TRP A 103 6.89 2.04 -15.96
CA TRP A 103 6.37 3.20 -15.21
C TRP A 103 5.96 2.84 -13.78
N ALA A 104 5.33 1.68 -13.59
CA ALA A 104 4.99 1.17 -12.26
C ALA A 104 6.24 0.86 -11.41
N SER A 105 7.30 0.34 -12.03
CA SER A 105 8.56 0.06 -11.33
C SER A 105 9.35 1.31 -10.93
N LEU A 106 9.19 2.41 -11.67
CA LEU A 106 9.83 3.71 -11.38
C LEU A 106 9.10 4.51 -10.29
N ASN A 107 7.82 4.22 -10.04
CA ASN A 107 7.00 4.94 -9.07
C ASN A 107 6.16 3.99 -8.18
N PRO A 108 6.80 3.06 -7.45
CA PRO A 108 6.09 2.17 -6.53
C PRO A 108 5.27 2.99 -5.52
N ASN A 109 4.03 2.59 -5.21
CA ASN A 109 3.14 3.34 -4.28
C ASN A 109 2.70 4.75 -4.74
N GLY A 110 3.08 5.21 -5.94
CA GLY A 110 2.58 6.45 -6.54
C GLY A 110 1.45 6.19 -7.53
N PHE A 111 0.73 7.25 -7.93
CA PHE A 111 -0.36 7.13 -8.90
C PHE A 111 0.09 7.52 -10.30
N THR A 112 0.11 6.56 -11.22
CA THR A 112 0.43 6.81 -12.63
C THR A 112 -0.83 6.65 -13.46
N MET A 113 -1.26 7.72 -14.12
CA MET A 113 -2.36 7.70 -15.09
C MET A 113 -1.82 7.52 -16.49
N PHE A 114 -2.45 6.67 -17.30
CA PHE A 114 -2.06 6.44 -18.68
C PHE A 114 -3.16 6.96 -19.60
N LEU A 115 -2.77 7.67 -20.66
CA LEU A 115 -3.65 8.10 -21.74
C LEU A 115 -3.14 7.48 -23.05
N GLU A 116 -3.95 6.59 -23.62
CA GLU A 116 -3.66 5.86 -24.85
C GLU A 116 -4.80 6.05 -25.85
N GLU A 117 -4.47 6.11 -27.14
CA GLU A 117 -5.44 6.30 -28.22
C GLU A 117 -6.12 4.99 -28.63
N ASN A 118 -5.40 3.86 -28.54
CA ASN A 118 -5.90 2.55 -28.89
C ASN A 118 -6.23 1.70 -27.64
N PRO A 119 -7.46 1.18 -27.48
CA PRO A 119 -7.72 0.19 -26.44
C PRO A 119 -6.92 -1.10 -26.71
N PRO A 120 -6.57 -1.87 -25.66
CA PRO A 120 -5.86 -3.14 -25.80
C PRO A 120 -6.61 -4.17 -26.64
#